data_AF-A0A6I2GVW4-F1
#
_entry.id   AF-A0A6I2GVW4-F1
#
_cell.length_a   1.000
_cell.length_b   1.000
_cell.length_c   1.000
_cell.angle_alpha   90.00
_cell.angle_beta   90.00
_cell.angle_gamma   90.00
#
_symmetry.space_group_name_H-M   'P 1'
#
loop_
_entity.id
_entity.type
_entity.pdbx_description
1 polymer ?
#
loop_
_entity_poly.entity_id
_entity_poly.type
_entity_poly.pdbx_seq_one_letter_code
_entity_poly.pdbx_strand_id
1 'polypeptide(L)'
;MSHKRFLLSALTLASSLAALPARAALPTQLSQLPVYPGARPTQLEEGEWEESTLGNAKKPEVKAYLVDASIDEVTRWYAQQLGTKVGAHVDVEPSELKPGTTTPVNNDVYPHSLEDDDDGAGHLLRSKAQKQALLARCRPAFKSGEWTSSSNFDWTRLNANGSRSVYYVNLDDRGVAQDWKSCVKRTRIVLATETSQSTQEAEDAQDQAMQAQLEKTQKELGTKPPTEKELGLPLYPGARYDARASAGMSMNAQRAYLFVTDDAMAKVVKFYEAKLGKKAQGSAETGYMIPLKGQGLVPDEGLAVQQNMLPGGGKTLITVMREKK
;
A
#
# COMPACT_ATOMS: atom_id res chain seq x y z
N MET A 1 58.63 16.48 73.62
CA MET A 1 58.47 15.81 72.30
C MET A 1 56.98 15.75 71.99
N SER A 2 56.49 16.62 71.10
CA SER A 2 55.09 16.70 70.68
C SER A 2 55.08 16.72 69.16
N HIS A 3 54.58 15.65 68.54
CA HIS A 3 54.48 15.53 67.10
C HIS A 3 53.07 15.89 66.64
N LYS A 4 52.96 17.08 66.03
CA LYS A 4 51.81 17.48 65.21
C LYS A 4 51.76 16.59 63.96
N ARG A 5 50.62 15.98 63.67
CA ARG A 5 50.32 15.38 62.36
C ARG A 5 49.27 16.24 61.66
N PHE A 6 49.66 16.80 60.53
CA PHE A 6 48.80 17.43 59.53
C PHE A 6 47.98 16.34 58.82
N LEU A 7 46.67 16.53 58.70
CA LEU A 7 45.81 15.75 57.81
C LEU A 7 45.41 16.67 56.63
N LEU A 8 45.88 16.31 55.44
CA LEU A 8 45.45 16.89 54.16
C LEU A 8 43.97 16.57 53.93
N SER A 9 43.17 17.60 53.69
CA SER A 9 41.80 17.45 53.17
C SER A 9 41.86 17.32 51.65
N ALA A 10 41.45 16.16 51.13
CA ALA A 10 41.25 15.94 49.70
C ALA A 10 39.85 16.39 49.31
N LEU A 11 39.75 17.49 48.56
CA LEU A 11 38.51 18.02 48.00
C LEU A 11 38.10 17.17 46.79
N THR A 12 37.06 16.36 46.91
CA THR A 12 36.52 15.54 45.80
C THR A 12 35.50 16.38 45.02
N LEU A 13 35.86 16.79 43.81
CA LEU A 13 34.97 17.50 42.88
C LEU A 13 34.01 16.49 42.24
N ALA A 14 32.79 16.38 42.77
CA ALA A 14 31.74 15.56 42.17
C ALA A 14 31.24 16.23 40.88
N SER A 15 31.69 15.74 39.73
CA SER A 15 31.17 16.14 38.43
C SER A 15 29.81 15.46 38.21
N SER A 16 28.72 16.21 38.45
CA SER A 16 27.37 15.77 38.12
C SER A 16 27.19 15.75 36.60
N LEU A 17 27.40 14.60 35.95
CA LEU A 17 26.83 14.34 34.63
C LEU A 17 25.31 14.42 34.79
N ALA A 18 24.70 15.52 34.33
CA ALA A 18 23.27 15.57 34.12
C ALA A 18 22.94 14.55 33.03
N ALA A 19 22.45 13.38 33.43
CA ALA A 19 21.87 12.42 32.52
C ALA A 19 20.68 13.10 31.83
N LEU A 20 20.83 13.45 30.56
CA LEU A 20 19.70 13.84 29.73
C LEU A 20 18.69 12.68 29.79
N PRO A 21 17.41 12.92 30.12
CA PRO A 21 16.42 11.86 30.17
C PRO A 21 16.38 11.20 28.79
N ALA A 22 16.64 9.89 28.76
CA ALA A 22 16.49 9.09 27.56
C ALA A 22 15.07 9.29 27.04
N ARG A 23 14.94 9.86 25.85
CA ARG A 23 13.65 10.04 25.19
C ARG A 23 13.04 8.65 25.01
N ALA A 24 11.88 8.42 25.61
CA ALA A 24 11.19 7.14 25.50
C ALA A 24 11.03 6.77 24.02
N ALA A 25 11.29 5.50 23.69
CA ALA A 25 11.08 5.01 22.33
C ALA A 25 9.63 5.22 21.91
N LEU A 26 9.41 5.60 20.64
CA LEU A 26 8.05 5.75 20.12
C LEU A 26 7.31 4.42 20.20
N PRO A 27 5.97 4.44 20.39
CA PRO A 27 5.17 3.24 20.35
C PRO A 27 5.31 2.52 19.01
N THR A 28 5.34 1.19 19.08
CA THR A 28 5.51 0.31 17.92
C THR A 28 4.47 -0.79 17.85
N GLN A 29 3.42 -0.67 18.66
CA GLN A 29 2.23 -1.50 18.69
C GLN A 29 1.07 -0.62 19.17
N LEU A 30 -0.16 -0.90 18.72
CA LEU A 30 -1.35 -0.16 19.14
C LEU A 30 -1.55 -0.18 20.67
N SER A 31 -1.20 -1.29 21.33
CA SER A 31 -1.28 -1.44 22.79
C SER A 31 -0.31 -0.53 23.56
N GLN A 32 0.74 -0.03 22.91
CA GLN A 32 1.73 0.89 23.50
C GLN A 32 1.35 2.36 23.32
N LEU A 33 0.34 2.66 22.50
CA LEU A 33 -0.11 4.04 22.31
C LEU A 33 -0.70 4.58 23.60
N PRO A 34 -0.27 5.79 24.03
CA PRO A 34 -0.74 6.36 25.29
C PRO A 34 -2.21 6.74 25.16
N VAL A 35 -3.01 6.37 26.17
CA VAL A 35 -4.43 6.74 26.25
C VAL A 35 -4.56 7.96 27.16
N TYR A 36 -5.25 9.00 26.69
CA TYR A 36 -5.43 10.22 27.46
C TYR A 36 -6.13 9.92 28.81
N PRO A 37 -5.66 10.48 29.95
CA PRO A 37 -6.25 10.22 31.26
C PRO A 37 -7.75 10.56 31.32
N GLY A 38 -8.57 9.61 31.78
CA GLY A 38 -10.02 9.78 31.86
C GLY A 38 -10.78 9.55 30.55
N ALA A 39 -10.08 9.19 29.46
CA ALA A 39 -10.73 8.77 28.24
C ALA A 39 -11.46 7.43 28.43
N ARG A 40 -12.67 7.33 27.90
CA ARG A 40 -13.55 6.16 28.00
C ARG A 40 -13.68 5.52 26.62
N PRO A 41 -13.60 4.18 26.50
CA PRO A 41 -13.81 3.51 25.22
C PRO A 41 -15.15 3.90 24.59
N THR A 42 -15.14 4.08 23.27
CA THR A 42 -16.34 4.29 22.45
C THR A 42 -16.26 3.45 21.18
N GLN A 43 -17.38 3.31 20.48
CA GLN A 43 -17.40 2.64 19.18
C GLN A 43 -17.21 3.68 18.07
N LEU A 44 -16.57 3.24 16.98
CA LEU A 44 -16.61 3.96 15.71
C LEU A 44 -17.86 3.52 14.94
N GLU A 45 -18.46 4.44 14.22
CA GLU A 45 -19.50 4.08 13.26
C GLU A 45 -18.87 3.37 12.05
N GLU A 46 -19.65 2.52 11.38
CA GLU A 46 -19.19 1.81 10.19
C GLU A 46 -18.83 2.82 9.09
N GLY A 47 -17.62 2.71 8.54
CA GLY A 47 -17.11 3.63 7.52
C GLY A 47 -16.43 4.90 8.05
N GLU A 48 -16.32 5.12 9.37
CA GLU A 48 -15.61 6.29 9.92
C GLU A 48 -14.08 6.21 9.86
N TRP A 49 -13.51 5.04 9.56
CA TRP A 49 -12.09 4.90 9.26
C TRP A 49 -11.95 4.62 7.76
N GLU A 50 -11.17 5.47 7.08
CA GLU A 50 -10.94 5.35 5.65
C GLU A 50 -10.22 4.03 5.29
N GLU A 51 -10.33 3.64 4.03
CA GLU A 51 -9.57 2.54 3.46
C GLU A 51 -8.06 2.82 3.62
N SER A 52 -7.27 1.78 3.92
CA SER A 52 -5.87 1.97 4.33
C SER A 52 -5.05 2.77 3.33
N THR A 53 -4.17 3.63 3.85
CA THR A 53 -3.19 4.38 3.05
C THR A 53 -2.07 3.50 2.48
N LEU A 54 -1.97 2.24 2.95
CA LEU A 54 -1.05 1.24 2.45
C LEU A 54 -1.80 0.36 1.44
N GLY A 55 -1.45 0.43 0.16
CA GLY A 55 -2.16 -0.33 -0.90
C GLY A 55 -2.20 -1.86 -0.71
N ASN A 56 -1.37 -2.42 0.18
CA ASN A 56 -1.33 -3.83 0.56
C ASN A 56 -1.45 -4.04 2.09
N ALA A 57 -2.19 -3.18 2.78
CA ALA A 57 -2.37 -3.29 4.23
C ALA A 57 -3.14 -4.54 4.64
N LYS A 58 -2.73 -5.09 5.78
CA LYS A 58 -3.58 -5.96 6.60
C LYS A 58 -4.71 -5.10 7.19
N LYS A 59 -5.79 -5.75 7.64
CA LYS A 59 -6.91 -5.07 8.31
C LYS A 59 -6.36 -4.17 9.45
N PRO A 60 -6.74 -2.88 9.51
CA PRO A 60 -6.22 -1.98 10.53
C PRO A 60 -6.68 -2.41 11.92
N GLU A 61 -5.81 -2.21 12.90
CA GLU A 61 -6.20 -2.27 14.31
C GLU A 61 -6.60 -0.87 14.77
N VAL A 62 -7.81 -0.72 15.33
CA VAL A 62 -8.35 0.59 15.70
C VAL A 62 -9.00 0.54 17.08
N LYS A 63 -8.77 1.58 17.88
CA LYS A 63 -9.46 1.83 19.16
C LYS A 63 -9.91 3.27 19.24
N ALA A 64 -11.16 3.49 19.66
CA ALA A 64 -11.71 4.82 19.85
C ALA A 64 -12.07 5.10 21.30
N TYR A 65 -11.90 6.36 21.70
CA TYR A 65 -12.20 6.86 23.03
C TYR A 65 -12.89 8.22 22.96
N LEU A 66 -13.64 8.55 24.02
CA LEU A 66 -14.19 9.88 24.28
C LEU A 66 -13.67 10.41 25.61
N VAL A 67 -13.33 11.69 25.64
CA VAL A 67 -12.94 12.39 26.88
C VAL A 67 -13.64 13.74 26.96
N ASP A 68 -14.04 14.13 28.17
CA ASP A 68 -14.61 15.45 28.47
C ASP A 68 -13.47 16.48 28.69
N ALA A 69 -12.64 16.66 27.66
CA ALA A 69 -11.55 17.62 27.61
C ALA A 69 -11.55 18.35 26.25
N SER A 70 -10.95 19.53 26.19
CA SER A 70 -10.85 20.26 24.91
C SER A 70 -9.79 19.63 24.00
N ILE A 71 -10.04 19.66 22.69
CA ILE A 71 -9.10 19.07 21.71
C ILE A 71 -7.71 19.70 21.78
N ASP A 72 -7.61 20.97 22.17
CA ASP A 72 -6.33 21.68 22.30
C ASP A 72 -5.50 21.16 23.49
N GLU A 73 -6.15 20.82 24.60
CA GLU A 73 -5.52 20.17 25.76
C GLU A 73 -5.05 18.75 25.38
N VAL A 74 -5.89 17.99 24.68
CA VAL A 74 -5.57 16.62 24.24
C VAL A 74 -4.43 16.61 23.21
N THR A 75 -4.45 17.54 22.25
CA THR A 75 -3.40 17.69 21.24
C THR A 75 -2.05 17.98 21.87
N ARG A 76 -1.98 18.96 22.79
CA ARG A 76 -0.72 19.27 23.50
C ARG A 76 -0.22 18.10 24.32
N TRP A 77 -1.12 17.34 24.95
CA TRP A 77 -0.75 16.15 25.71
C TRP A 77 -0.14 15.07 24.81
N TYR A 78 -0.75 14.75 23.66
CA TYR A 78 -0.19 13.78 22.72
C TYR A 78 1.15 14.24 22.14
N ALA A 79 1.27 15.52 21.79
CA ALA A 79 2.55 16.07 21.33
C ALA A 79 3.66 15.85 22.38
N GLN A 80 3.36 16.09 23.67
CA GLN A 80 4.30 15.83 24.75
C GLN A 80 4.63 14.33 24.89
N GLN A 81 3.63 13.44 24.90
CA GLN A 81 3.83 12.00 25.07
C GLN A 81 4.62 11.38 23.91
N LEU A 82 4.39 11.86 22.69
CA LEU A 82 5.06 11.39 21.48
C LEU A 82 6.38 12.16 21.20
N GLY A 83 6.71 13.13 22.06
CA GLY A 83 7.90 13.97 21.95
C GLY A 83 7.94 14.89 20.74
N THR A 84 6.82 15.14 20.07
CA THR A 84 6.76 16.06 18.93
C THR A 84 6.35 17.47 19.37
N LYS A 85 6.52 18.45 18.48
CA LYS A 85 5.96 19.79 18.68
C LYS A 85 4.59 19.84 18.01
N VAL A 86 3.68 20.63 18.56
CA VAL A 86 2.37 20.82 17.94
C VAL A 86 2.54 21.51 16.60
N GLY A 87 1.93 20.98 15.53
CA GLY A 87 2.10 21.49 14.16
C GLY A 87 3.44 21.13 13.51
N ALA A 88 4.21 20.20 14.07
CA ALA A 88 5.46 19.75 13.45
C ALA A 88 5.17 18.82 12.27
N HIS A 89 5.76 19.12 11.12
CA HIS A 89 5.73 18.25 9.96
C HIS A 89 7.15 18.05 9.45
N VAL A 90 7.56 16.80 9.26
CA VAL A 90 8.87 16.42 8.72
C VAL A 90 8.64 15.45 7.58
N ASP A 91 8.95 15.90 6.38
CA ASP A 91 8.95 15.05 5.19
C ASP A 91 10.12 14.08 5.27
N VAL A 92 9.82 12.82 5.61
CA VAL A 92 10.76 11.71 5.52
C VAL A 92 10.17 10.68 4.59
N GLU A 93 10.86 10.44 3.48
CA GLU A 93 10.43 9.43 2.52
C GLU A 93 10.53 8.04 3.16
N PRO A 94 9.43 7.26 3.27
CA PRO A 94 9.46 5.97 3.96
C PRO A 94 10.46 4.97 3.38
N SER A 95 10.82 5.09 2.10
CA SER A 95 11.83 4.24 1.45
C SER A 95 13.27 4.47 1.95
N GLU A 96 13.53 5.60 2.62
CA GLU A 96 14.83 5.92 3.22
C GLU A 96 15.02 5.33 4.61
N LEU A 97 13.97 4.75 5.20
CA LEU A 97 14.04 4.14 6.52
C LEU A 97 14.91 2.89 6.50
N LYS A 98 15.69 2.71 7.57
CA LYS A 98 16.40 1.45 7.83
C LYS A 98 15.47 0.47 8.55
N PRO A 99 15.59 -0.84 8.34
CA PRO A 99 14.82 -1.83 9.09
C PRO A 99 14.95 -1.62 10.59
N GLY A 100 13.81 -1.61 11.28
CA GLY A 100 13.69 -1.38 12.72
C GLY A 100 13.50 0.08 13.15
N THR A 101 13.70 1.05 12.25
CA THR A 101 13.63 2.50 12.54
C THR A 101 12.25 3.11 12.27
N THR A 102 12.03 4.30 12.81
CA THR A 102 10.81 5.09 12.63
C THR A 102 11.11 6.47 12.03
N THR A 103 10.13 7.05 11.33
CA THR A 103 10.12 8.49 11.05
C THR A 103 9.94 9.28 12.36
N PRO A 104 10.24 10.59 12.35
CA PRO A 104 9.68 11.52 13.32
C PRO A 104 8.14 11.46 13.34
N VAL A 105 7.54 11.92 14.44
CA VAL A 105 6.09 12.06 14.55
C VAL A 105 5.66 13.38 13.96
N ASN A 106 4.85 13.30 12.90
CA ASN A 106 4.15 14.44 12.34
C ASN A 106 2.94 14.78 13.21
N ASN A 107 2.57 16.06 13.23
CA ASN A 107 1.34 16.53 13.82
C ASN A 107 0.72 17.62 12.96
N ASP A 108 -0.34 17.28 12.25
CA ASP A 108 -1.13 18.22 11.48
C ASP A 108 -2.33 18.68 12.31
N VAL A 109 -2.53 20.00 12.40
CA VAL A 109 -3.60 20.62 13.20
C VAL A 109 -4.49 21.42 12.29
N TYR A 110 -5.77 21.09 12.26
CA TYR A 110 -6.76 21.70 11.39
C TYR A 110 -7.71 22.57 12.22
N PRO A 111 -7.88 23.86 11.86
CA PRO A 111 -8.86 24.71 12.52
C PRO A 111 -10.28 24.45 12.00
N HIS A 112 -11.28 24.76 12.82
CA HIS A 112 -12.67 24.87 12.37
C HIS A 112 -12.77 25.86 11.20
N SER A 113 -13.56 25.52 10.18
CA SER A 113 -13.98 26.52 9.19
C SER A 113 -14.95 27.50 9.86
N LEU A 114 -14.56 28.77 9.87
CA LEU A 114 -15.32 29.87 10.47
C LEU A 114 -15.96 30.78 9.41
N GLU A 115 -16.09 30.30 8.18
CA GLU A 115 -16.80 31.04 7.13
C GLU A 115 -18.27 31.24 7.50
N ASP A 116 -18.91 32.25 6.91
CA ASP A 116 -20.33 32.48 7.09
C ASP A 116 -21.12 31.32 6.46
N ASP A 117 -22.10 30.78 7.18
CA ASP A 117 -23.04 29.79 6.64
C ASP A 117 -24.27 30.53 6.10
N ASP A 118 -24.71 30.20 4.89
CA ASP A 118 -25.98 30.65 4.33
C ASP A 118 -26.87 29.47 3.89
N ASP A 119 -28.13 29.76 3.57
CA ASP A 119 -29.12 28.78 3.13
C ASP A 119 -29.04 28.43 1.63
N GLY A 120 -27.97 28.83 0.94
CA GLY A 120 -27.81 28.74 -0.52
C GLY A 120 -28.60 29.78 -1.31
N ALA A 121 -29.52 30.52 -0.66
CA ALA A 121 -30.23 31.67 -1.23
C ALA A 121 -29.61 33.01 -0.77
N GLY A 122 -28.49 32.95 -0.04
CA GLY A 122 -27.77 34.11 0.48
C GLY A 122 -28.30 34.64 1.81
N HIS A 123 -29.24 33.95 2.48
CA HIS A 123 -29.62 34.31 3.83
C HIS A 123 -28.63 33.71 4.83
N LEU A 124 -27.96 34.60 5.56
CA LEU A 124 -27.01 34.23 6.60
C LEU A 124 -27.69 33.40 7.70
N LEU A 125 -27.33 32.13 7.80
CA LEU A 125 -27.73 31.22 8.88
C LEU A 125 -26.82 31.37 10.10
N ARG A 126 -25.52 31.64 9.86
CA ARG A 126 -24.55 31.88 10.93
C ARG A 126 -23.37 32.69 10.45
N SER A 127 -23.01 33.74 11.19
CA SER A 127 -21.77 34.46 10.91
C SER A 127 -20.55 33.82 11.57
N LYS A 128 -19.38 34.09 10.97
CA LYS A 128 -18.05 33.91 11.56
C LYS A 128 -17.98 34.41 12.99
N ALA A 129 -18.50 35.61 13.25
CA ALA A 129 -18.47 36.22 14.58
C ALA A 129 -19.28 35.41 15.61
N GLN A 130 -20.44 34.86 15.20
CA GLN A 130 -21.24 33.98 16.05
C GLN A 130 -20.50 32.66 16.34
N LYS A 131 -19.87 32.04 15.34
CA LYS A 131 -19.05 30.82 15.52
C LYS A 131 -17.89 31.06 16.47
N GLN A 132 -17.14 32.15 16.28
CA GLN A 132 -16.04 32.56 17.14
C GLN A 132 -16.50 32.81 18.58
N ALA A 133 -17.60 33.53 18.77
CA ALA A 133 -18.15 33.81 20.09
C ALA A 133 -18.59 32.52 20.83
N LEU A 134 -19.18 31.56 20.10
CA LEU A 134 -19.53 30.26 20.65
C LEU A 134 -18.29 29.50 21.14
N LEU A 135 -17.27 29.36 20.28
CA LEU A 135 -16.06 28.62 20.59
C LEU A 135 -15.28 29.26 21.76
N ALA A 136 -15.17 30.59 21.76
CA ALA A 136 -14.52 31.36 22.82
C ALA A 136 -15.16 31.16 24.20
N ARG A 137 -16.47 30.85 24.25
CA ARG A 137 -17.17 30.55 25.50
C ARG A 137 -16.83 29.17 26.06
N CYS A 138 -16.43 28.22 25.22
CA CYS A 138 -16.13 26.85 25.64
C CYS A 138 -14.66 26.65 25.99
N ARG A 139 -13.78 27.27 25.21
CA ARG A 139 -12.33 27.10 25.33
C ARG A 139 -11.54 28.26 24.72
N PRO A 140 -10.32 28.52 25.21
CA PRO A 140 -9.40 29.44 24.55
C PRO A 140 -9.10 29.02 23.11
N ALA A 141 -8.79 29.99 22.26
CA ALA A 141 -8.32 29.71 20.91
C ALA A 141 -6.94 29.02 20.95
N PHE A 142 -6.69 28.13 19.99
CA PHE A 142 -5.43 27.41 19.85
C PHE A 142 -4.30 28.34 19.38
N LYS A 143 -4.62 29.17 18.38
CA LYS A 143 -3.87 30.34 17.91
C LYS A 143 -4.83 31.52 17.85
N SER A 144 -4.31 32.75 17.71
CA SER A 144 -5.16 33.95 17.68
C SER A 144 -6.27 33.83 16.63
N GLY A 145 -7.52 33.68 17.07
CA GLY A 145 -8.71 33.56 16.21
C GLY A 145 -8.99 32.18 15.62
N GLU A 146 -8.22 31.15 15.98
CA GLU A 146 -8.34 29.79 15.44
C GLU A 146 -8.61 28.76 16.55
N TRP A 147 -9.62 27.92 16.37
CA TRP A 147 -9.93 26.81 17.25
C TRP A 147 -9.77 25.52 16.49
N THR A 148 -8.99 24.58 17.02
CA THR A 148 -8.76 23.27 16.40
C THR A 148 -10.08 22.52 16.24
N SER A 149 -10.36 22.00 15.05
CA SER A 149 -11.46 21.04 14.78
C SER A 149 -10.96 19.61 14.82
N SER A 150 -9.77 19.37 14.30
CA SER A 150 -9.11 18.06 14.30
C SER A 150 -7.60 18.19 14.39
N SER A 151 -6.95 17.12 14.85
CA SER A 151 -5.49 17.04 14.95
C SER A 151 -5.04 15.61 14.75
N ASN A 152 -4.11 15.39 13.83
CA ASN A 152 -3.64 14.06 13.46
C ASN A 152 -2.18 13.95 13.83
N PHE A 153 -1.79 12.83 14.44
CA PHE A 153 -0.40 12.45 14.62
C PHE A 153 -0.14 11.17 13.85
N ASP A 154 0.96 11.14 13.11
CA ASP A 154 1.38 9.94 12.41
C ASP A 154 2.90 9.76 12.41
N TRP A 155 3.31 8.49 12.35
CA TRP A 155 4.68 8.12 12.06
C TRP A 155 4.71 6.74 11.44
N THR A 156 5.74 6.50 10.65
CA THR A 156 5.97 5.23 9.97
C THR A 156 7.12 4.48 10.63
N ARG A 157 6.99 3.17 10.73
CA ARG A 157 8.06 2.23 11.07
C ARG A 157 8.32 1.29 9.91
N LEU A 158 9.58 1.13 9.52
CA LEU A 158 10.00 -0.01 8.72
C LEU A 158 10.33 -1.16 9.65
N ASN A 159 9.59 -2.26 9.59
CA ASN A 159 9.78 -3.43 10.43
C ASN A 159 10.98 -4.26 9.94
N ALA A 160 11.51 -5.12 10.81
CA ALA A 160 12.67 -5.95 10.47
C ALA A 160 12.41 -6.93 9.30
N ASN A 161 11.14 -7.32 9.10
CA ASN A 161 10.71 -8.21 8.02
C ASN A 161 10.39 -7.46 6.71
N GLY A 162 10.74 -6.17 6.59
CA GLY A 162 10.46 -5.35 5.40
C GLY A 162 9.03 -4.84 5.30
N SER A 163 8.10 -5.26 6.17
CA SER A 163 6.77 -4.63 6.24
C SER A 163 6.84 -3.22 6.80
N ARG A 164 5.88 -2.38 6.43
CA ARG A 164 5.73 -1.01 6.92
C ARG A 164 4.53 -0.93 7.85
N SER A 165 4.72 -0.35 9.03
CA SER A 165 3.62 0.00 9.93
C SER A 165 3.46 1.51 10.02
N VAL A 166 2.24 2.01 9.92
CA VAL A 166 1.90 3.42 10.17
C VAL A 166 1.02 3.48 11.41
N TYR A 167 1.36 4.39 12.31
CA TYR A 167 0.64 4.58 13.58
C TYR A 167 -0.08 5.91 13.52
N TYR A 168 -1.30 5.97 14.06
CA TYR A 168 -2.12 7.16 14.03
C TYR A 168 -2.66 7.49 15.42
N VAL A 169 -2.71 8.78 15.73
CA VAL A 169 -3.57 9.37 16.75
C VAL A 169 -4.39 10.47 16.09
N ASN A 170 -5.66 10.19 15.81
CA ASN A 170 -6.58 11.17 15.24
C ASN A 170 -7.49 11.72 16.33
N LEU A 171 -7.58 13.05 16.40
CA LEU A 171 -8.36 13.77 17.39
C LEU A 171 -9.45 14.56 16.68
N ASP A 172 -10.69 14.41 17.12
CA ASP A 172 -11.82 15.18 16.60
C ASP A 172 -12.52 15.94 17.72
N ASP A 173 -12.87 17.19 17.45
CA ASP A 173 -13.70 17.99 18.32
C ASP A 173 -15.17 17.55 18.22
N ARG A 174 -15.59 16.70 19.15
CA ARG A 174 -16.98 16.29 19.32
C ARG A 174 -17.73 17.20 20.30
N GLY A 175 -17.14 18.35 20.63
CA GLY A 175 -17.68 19.34 21.55
C GLY A 175 -18.64 20.32 20.90
N VAL A 176 -18.51 20.58 19.61
CA VAL A 176 -19.29 21.57 18.86
C VAL A 176 -20.45 20.88 18.15
N ALA A 177 -21.68 21.33 18.39
CA ALA A 177 -22.83 20.83 17.66
C ALA A 177 -22.78 21.24 16.18
N GLN A 178 -23.21 20.37 15.27
CA GLN A 178 -23.24 20.65 13.82
C GLN A 178 -24.06 21.90 13.48
N ASP A 179 -25.14 22.15 14.22
CA ASP A 179 -25.97 23.34 14.04
C ASP A 179 -25.40 24.59 14.74
N TRP A 180 -24.19 24.50 15.30
CA TRP A 180 -23.45 25.56 16.00
C TRP A 180 -24.21 26.23 17.15
N LYS A 181 -25.19 25.58 17.77
CA LYS A 181 -25.96 26.19 18.88
C LYS A 181 -25.37 25.94 20.26
N SER A 182 -24.57 24.88 20.40
CA SER A 182 -23.96 24.51 21.66
C SER A 182 -22.53 24.07 21.46
N CYS A 183 -21.72 24.27 22.49
CA CYS A 183 -20.38 23.77 22.50
C CYS A 183 -19.97 23.40 23.94
N VAL A 184 -19.30 22.26 24.07
CA VAL A 184 -18.80 21.69 25.33
C VAL A 184 -17.37 21.18 25.12
N LYS A 185 -16.63 20.93 26.21
CA LYS A 185 -15.33 20.28 26.11
C LYS A 185 -15.52 18.78 25.90
N ARG A 186 -15.38 18.31 24.66
CA ARG A 186 -15.43 16.89 24.33
C ARG A 186 -14.57 16.58 23.12
N THR A 187 -13.68 15.61 23.27
CA THR A 187 -12.77 15.19 22.21
C THR A 187 -12.94 13.69 21.98
N ARG A 188 -13.02 13.27 20.72
CA ARG A 188 -12.84 11.89 20.32
C ARG A 188 -11.38 11.65 20.00
N ILE A 189 -10.87 10.50 20.44
CA ILE A 189 -9.51 10.04 20.21
C ILE A 189 -9.62 8.71 19.46
N VAL A 190 -8.98 8.61 18.30
CA VAL A 190 -8.86 7.36 17.55
C VAL A 190 -7.38 6.99 17.48
N LEU A 191 -7.06 5.82 18.01
CA LEU A 191 -5.73 5.23 17.95
C LEU A 191 -5.78 4.12 16.92
N ALA A 192 -4.87 4.14 15.95
CA ALA A 192 -4.86 3.12 14.91
C ALA A 192 -3.45 2.68 14.53
N THR A 193 -3.37 1.51 13.92
CA THR A 193 -2.15 1.02 13.27
C THR A 193 -2.52 0.29 11.98
N GLU A 194 -1.86 0.66 10.90
CA GLU A 194 -1.91 -0.01 9.60
C GLU A 194 -0.58 -0.72 9.38
N THR A 195 -0.58 -1.94 8.86
CA THR A 195 0.65 -2.67 8.58
C THR A 195 0.56 -3.34 7.21
N SER A 196 1.50 -3.05 6.33
CA SER A 196 1.60 -3.70 5.03
C SER A 196 1.90 -5.19 5.18
N GLN A 197 1.57 -5.97 4.16
CA GLN A 197 2.22 -7.26 3.96
C GLN A 197 3.75 -7.06 3.90
N SER A 198 4.50 -8.05 4.39
CA SER A 198 5.94 -8.12 4.19
C SER A 198 6.26 -8.41 2.72
N THR A 199 7.50 -8.15 2.30
CA THR A 199 7.96 -8.46 0.94
C THR A 199 7.74 -9.93 0.60
N GLN A 200 8.08 -10.84 1.53
CA GLN A 200 7.86 -12.27 1.34
C GLN A 200 6.38 -12.63 1.19
N GLU A 201 5.51 -12.07 2.03
CA GLU A 201 4.05 -12.32 1.92
C GLU A 201 3.50 -11.83 0.58
N ALA A 202 4.01 -10.71 0.05
CA ALA A 202 3.62 -10.19 -1.25
C ALA A 202 4.12 -11.07 -2.40
N GLU A 203 5.37 -11.53 -2.34
CA GLU A 203 5.95 -12.47 -3.31
C GLU A 203 5.19 -13.80 -3.31
N ASP A 204 4.93 -14.38 -2.14
CA ASP A 204 4.18 -15.63 -2.00
C ASP A 204 2.75 -15.50 -2.56
N ALA A 205 2.09 -14.35 -2.31
CA ALA A 205 0.76 -14.09 -2.83
C ALA A 205 0.76 -13.94 -4.37
N GLN A 206 1.80 -13.31 -4.93
CA GLN A 206 1.98 -13.19 -6.38
C GLN A 206 2.23 -14.56 -7.01
N ASP A 207 3.08 -15.40 -6.41
CA ASP A 207 3.36 -16.75 -6.89
C ASP A 207 2.11 -17.63 -6.86
N GLN A 208 1.32 -17.56 -5.79
CA GLN A 208 0.04 -18.26 -5.69
C GLN A 208 -0.96 -17.78 -6.74
N ALA A 209 -1.04 -16.46 -6.98
CA ALA A 209 -1.92 -15.90 -8.00
C ALA A 209 -1.50 -16.34 -9.41
N MET A 210 -0.20 -16.34 -9.70
CA MET A 210 0.36 -16.83 -10.96
C MET A 210 0.05 -18.32 -11.15
N GLN A 211 0.24 -19.14 -10.13
CA GLN A 211 -0.07 -20.57 -10.16
C GLN A 211 -1.57 -20.83 -10.36
N ALA A 212 -2.44 -20.12 -9.65
CA ALA A 212 -3.89 -20.24 -9.81
C ALA A 212 -4.34 -19.83 -11.23
N GLN A 213 -3.74 -18.78 -11.79
CA GLN A 213 -4.00 -18.34 -13.16
C GLN A 213 -3.51 -19.36 -14.19
N LEU A 214 -2.35 -19.99 -13.97
CA LEU A 214 -1.83 -21.07 -14.80
C LEU A 214 -2.79 -22.26 -14.80
N GLU A 215 -3.21 -22.72 -13.62
CA GLU A 215 -4.14 -23.84 -13.46
C GLU A 215 -5.50 -23.56 -14.11
N LYS A 216 -6.04 -22.36 -13.90
CA LYS A 216 -7.27 -21.91 -14.56
C LYS A 216 -7.13 -21.95 -16.08
N THR A 217 -6.03 -21.41 -16.61
CA THR A 217 -5.80 -21.36 -18.06
C THR A 217 -5.59 -22.76 -18.64
N GLN A 218 -4.87 -23.63 -17.94
CA GLN A 218 -4.70 -25.03 -18.34
C GLN A 218 -6.04 -25.77 -18.38
N LYS A 219 -6.94 -25.50 -17.41
CA LYS A 219 -8.29 -26.06 -17.40
C LYS A 219 -9.15 -25.52 -18.56
N GLU A 220 -9.06 -24.23 -18.87
CA GLU A 220 -9.76 -23.61 -20.01
C GLU A 220 -9.29 -24.20 -21.35
N LEU A 221 -7.98 -24.37 -21.54
CA LEU A 221 -7.41 -24.92 -22.76
C LEU A 221 -7.62 -26.43 -22.90
N GLY A 222 -7.82 -27.13 -21.78
CA GLY A 222 -8.01 -28.57 -21.74
C GLY A 222 -6.76 -29.37 -22.16
N THR A 223 -6.86 -30.69 -22.04
CA THR A 223 -5.78 -31.63 -22.42
C THR A 223 -5.89 -32.12 -23.86
N LYS A 224 -7.00 -31.84 -24.54
CA LYS A 224 -7.21 -32.19 -25.94
C LYS A 224 -6.65 -31.08 -26.83
N PRO A 225 -5.99 -31.43 -27.95
CA PRO A 225 -5.56 -30.42 -28.91
C PRO A 225 -6.79 -29.66 -29.45
N PRO A 226 -6.70 -28.33 -29.63
CA PRO A 226 -7.72 -27.59 -30.34
C PRO A 226 -7.80 -28.06 -31.80
N THR A 227 -8.98 -27.93 -32.40
CA THR A 227 -9.25 -28.29 -33.78
C THR A 227 -8.76 -27.21 -34.75
N GLU A 228 -8.57 -27.59 -36.03
CA GLU A 228 -8.23 -26.64 -37.10
C GLU A 228 -9.23 -25.49 -37.21
N LYS A 229 -10.52 -25.78 -36.96
CA LYS A 229 -11.59 -24.78 -36.97
C LYS A 229 -11.46 -23.77 -35.82
N GLU A 230 -11.09 -24.25 -34.64
CA GLU A 230 -10.88 -23.38 -33.46
C GLU A 230 -9.64 -22.50 -33.66
N LEU A 231 -8.56 -23.06 -34.21
CA LEU A 231 -7.33 -22.34 -34.50
C LEU A 231 -7.35 -21.52 -35.79
N GLY A 232 -8.34 -21.72 -36.66
CA GLY A 232 -8.44 -21.08 -37.98
C GLY A 232 -7.27 -21.37 -38.92
N LEU A 233 -6.55 -22.49 -38.70
CA LEU A 233 -5.41 -22.92 -39.51
C LEU A 233 -5.27 -24.45 -39.47
N PRO A 234 -4.65 -25.08 -40.49
CA PRO A 234 -4.47 -26.52 -40.51
C PRO A 234 -3.41 -26.96 -39.50
N LEU A 235 -3.62 -28.08 -38.82
CA LEU A 235 -2.66 -28.61 -37.85
C LEU A 235 -1.50 -29.31 -38.56
N TYR A 236 -0.28 -29.13 -38.07
CA TYR A 236 0.89 -29.83 -38.62
C TYR A 236 0.79 -31.34 -38.36
N PRO A 237 0.89 -32.20 -39.39
CA PRO A 237 0.82 -33.65 -39.20
C PRO A 237 1.89 -34.17 -38.26
N GLY A 238 1.49 -35.00 -37.29
CA GLY A 238 2.40 -35.60 -36.31
C GLY A 238 2.86 -34.67 -35.19
N ALA A 239 2.41 -33.41 -35.16
CA ALA A 239 2.69 -32.52 -34.04
C ALA A 239 1.88 -32.91 -32.79
N ARG A 240 2.52 -32.86 -31.63
CA ARG A 240 1.92 -33.16 -30.32
C ARG A 240 1.60 -31.87 -29.59
N TYR A 241 0.37 -31.73 -29.11
CA TYR A 241 -0.05 -30.58 -28.33
C TYR A 241 0.50 -30.63 -26.90
N ASP A 242 1.00 -29.49 -26.42
CA ASP A 242 1.44 -29.33 -25.03
C ASP A 242 0.53 -28.33 -24.30
N ALA A 243 -0.46 -28.86 -23.59
CA ALA A 243 -1.44 -28.06 -22.85
C ALA A 243 -0.80 -27.21 -21.75
N ARG A 244 0.25 -27.71 -21.08
CA ARG A 244 0.88 -27.00 -19.96
C ARG A 244 1.73 -25.85 -20.49
N ALA A 245 2.53 -26.09 -21.52
CA ALA A 245 3.30 -25.03 -22.17
C ALA A 245 2.39 -23.98 -22.82
N SER A 246 1.26 -24.42 -23.42
CA SER A 246 0.22 -23.53 -23.94
C SER A 246 -0.37 -22.61 -22.87
N ALA A 247 -0.68 -23.15 -21.70
CA ALA A 247 -1.18 -22.36 -20.58
C ALA A 247 -0.13 -21.37 -20.06
N GLY A 248 1.13 -21.79 -19.94
CA GLY A 248 2.23 -20.94 -19.46
C GLY A 248 2.57 -19.78 -20.40
N MET A 249 2.34 -19.93 -21.71
CA MET A 249 2.56 -18.87 -22.71
C MET A 249 1.31 -18.02 -23.00
N SER A 250 0.16 -18.36 -22.44
CA SER A 250 -1.07 -17.59 -22.63
C SER A 250 -1.13 -16.41 -21.67
N MET A 251 -1.38 -15.20 -22.18
CA MET A 251 -1.45 -13.98 -21.37
C MET A 251 -2.76 -13.23 -21.64
N ASN A 252 -3.42 -12.75 -20.59
CA ASN A 252 -4.57 -11.85 -20.68
C ASN A 252 -5.62 -12.30 -21.73
N ALA A 253 -5.84 -11.46 -22.75
CA ALA A 253 -6.79 -11.66 -23.84
C ALA A 253 -6.23 -12.48 -25.02
N GLN A 254 -5.03 -13.06 -24.90
CA GLN A 254 -4.41 -13.88 -25.93
C GLN A 254 -4.25 -15.32 -25.43
N ARG A 255 -4.42 -16.28 -26.33
CA ARG A 255 -4.20 -17.71 -26.10
C ARG A 255 -3.09 -18.18 -27.02
N ALA A 256 -2.11 -18.84 -26.42
CA ALA A 256 -1.02 -19.50 -27.13
C ALA A 256 -1.29 -21.01 -27.11
N TYR A 257 -1.30 -21.63 -28.27
CA TYR A 257 -1.41 -23.08 -28.43
C TYR A 257 -0.11 -23.62 -28.99
N LEU A 258 0.56 -24.44 -28.18
CA LEU A 258 1.88 -24.97 -28.45
C LEU A 258 1.80 -26.40 -28.94
N PHE A 259 2.48 -26.66 -30.05
CA PHE A 259 2.63 -27.99 -30.62
C PHE A 259 4.11 -28.27 -30.88
N VAL A 260 4.52 -29.52 -30.68
CA VAL A 260 5.91 -29.94 -30.82
C VAL A 260 6.02 -31.06 -31.84
N THR A 261 7.04 -31.01 -32.70
CA THR A 261 7.33 -32.03 -33.72
C THR A 261 8.83 -32.34 -33.82
N ASP A 262 9.16 -33.56 -34.24
CA ASP A 262 10.54 -34.00 -34.51
C ASP A 262 11.07 -33.54 -35.88
N ASP A 263 10.19 -33.01 -36.71
CA ASP A 263 10.55 -32.44 -38.01
C ASP A 263 11.33 -31.12 -37.86
N ALA A 264 12.20 -30.83 -38.84
CA ALA A 264 12.98 -29.59 -38.86
C ALA A 264 12.12 -28.37 -39.20
N MET A 265 12.45 -27.20 -38.62
CA MET A 265 11.72 -25.94 -38.83
C MET A 265 11.46 -25.64 -40.31
N ALA A 266 12.45 -25.81 -41.19
CA ALA A 266 12.31 -25.54 -42.62
C ALA A 266 11.19 -26.37 -43.28
N LYS A 267 10.96 -27.60 -42.83
CA LYS A 267 9.87 -28.46 -43.33
C LYS A 267 8.52 -27.96 -42.81
N VAL A 268 8.46 -27.58 -41.53
CA VAL A 268 7.25 -27.04 -40.88
C VAL A 268 6.82 -25.71 -41.52
N VAL A 269 7.77 -24.80 -41.74
CA VAL A 269 7.53 -23.51 -42.42
C VAL A 269 6.99 -23.73 -43.83
N LYS A 270 7.64 -24.57 -44.64
CA LYS A 270 7.16 -24.87 -46.01
C LYS A 270 5.73 -25.40 -46.04
N PHE A 271 5.35 -26.22 -45.07
CA PHE A 271 3.97 -26.71 -44.95
C PHE A 271 3.00 -25.55 -44.72
N TYR A 272 3.26 -24.69 -43.72
CA TYR A 272 2.36 -23.59 -43.40
C TYR A 272 2.31 -22.52 -44.50
N GLU A 273 3.43 -22.22 -45.15
CA GLU A 273 3.42 -21.30 -46.30
C GLU A 273 2.54 -21.81 -47.44
N ALA A 274 2.66 -23.10 -47.78
CA ALA A 274 1.87 -23.71 -48.85
C ALA A 274 0.38 -23.77 -48.50
N LYS A 275 0.04 -24.05 -47.24
CA LYS A 275 -1.35 -24.19 -46.79
C LYS A 275 -2.05 -22.85 -46.56
N LEU A 276 -1.33 -21.84 -46.10
CA LEU A 276 -1.89 -20.53 -45.75
C LEU A 276 -1.75 -19.51 -46.88
N GLY A 277 -0.94 -19.78 -47.91
CA GLY A 277 -0.66 -18.84 -48.99
C GLY A 277 0.08 -17.58 -48.54
N LYS A 278 0.72 -17.63 -47.36
CA LYS A 278 1.45 -16.51 -46.74
C LYS A 278 2.92 -16.89 -46.59
N LYS A 279 3.80 -15.89 -46.68
CA LYS A 279 5.23 -16.09 -46.46
C LYS A 279 5.61 -15.89 -45.00
N ALA A 280 6.50 -16.75 -44.52
CA ALA A 280 7.10 -16.59 -43.21
C ALA A 280 8.13 -15.45 -43.23
N GLN A 281 8.22 -14.74 -42.12
CA GLN A 281 9.21 -13.71 -41.85
C GLN A 281 10.16 -14.23 -40.78
N GLY A 282 11.46 -13.90 -40.88
CA GLY A 282 12.48 -14.36 -39.93
C GLY A 282 13.53 -15.29 -40.55
N SER A 283 14.27 -15.99 -39.69
CA SER A 283 15.39 -16.85 -40.09
C SER A 283 15.46 -18.12 -39.25
N ALA A 284 16.37 -19.04 -39.61
CA ALA A 284 16.59 -20.24 -38.82
C ALA A 284 17.16 -19.94 -37.41
N GLU A 285 17.82 -18.80 -37.22
CA GLU A 285 18.44 -18.41 -35.94
C GLU A 285 17.42 -17.76 -34.98
N THR A 286 16.53 -16.92 -35.52
CA THR A 286 15.53 -16.19 -34.72
C THR A 286 14.17 -16.88 -34.68
N GLY A 287 13.98 -17.88 -35.53
CA GLY A 287 12.70 -18.50 -35.81
C GLY A 287 11.90 -17.76 -36.88
N TYR A 288 10.77 -18.36 -37.24
CA TYR A 288 9.90 -17.89 -38.31
C TYR A 288 8.55 -17.47 -37.74
N MET A 289 7.96 -16.41 -38.29
CA MET A 289 6.64 -15.90 -37.96
C MET A 289 5.78 -15.79 -39.22
N ILE A 290 4.53 -16.26 -39.15
CA ILE A 290 3.52 -16.09 -40.19
C ILE A 290 2.36 -15.30 -39.57
N PRO A 291 2.19 -14.02 -39.93
CA PRO A 291 1.11 -13.20 -39.38
C PRO A 291 -0.25 -13.60 -39.98
N LEU A 292 -1.23 -13.87 -39.11
CA LEU A 292 -2.60 -14.19 -39.49
C LEU A 292 -3.49 -12.93 -39.45
N LYS A 293 -3.34 -12.11 -38.42
CA LYS A 293 -4.02 -10.83 -38.19
C LYS A 293 -3.05 -9.82 -37.55
N GLY A 294 -3.10 -8.57 -37.96
CA GLY A 294 -2.16 -7.52 -37.52
C GLY A 294 -0.90 -7.42 -38.39
N GLN A 295 -0.04 -6.44 -38.08
CA GLN A 295 1.22 -6.17 -38.80
C GLN A 295 2.39 -6.01 -37.82
N GLY A 296 3.62 -6.20 -38.30
CA GLY A 296 4.84 -6.01 -37.51
C GLY A 296 5.41 -7.31 -36.95
N LEU A 297 6.40 -7.18 -36.05
CA LEU A 297 7.17 -8.30 -35.49
C LEU A 297 6.35 -9.17 -34.50
N VAL A 298 5.26 -8.63 -33.96
CA VAL A 298 4.34 -9.34 -33.05
C VAL A 298 2.91 -9.09 -33.52
N PRO A 299 2.33 -9.98 -34.36
CA PRO A 299 0.96 -9.83 -34.85
C PRO A 299 -0.08 -10.18 -33.77
N ASP A 300 -1.29 -9.62 -33.88
CA ASP A 300 -2.42 -9.89 -32.97
C ASP A 300 -2.81 -11.38 -32.97
N GLU A 301 -2.76 -11.99 -34.16
CA GLU A 301 -2.83 -13.45 -34.33
C GLU A 301 -1.73 -13.89 -35.27
N GLY A 302 -1.08 -15.00 -34.94
CA GLY A 302 0.09 -15.44 -35.70
C GLY A 302 0.47 -16.88 -35.44
N LEU A 303 1.33 -17.39 -36.30
CA LEU A 303 1.97 -18.68 -36.13
C LEU A 303 3.48 -18.49 -36.10
N ALA A 304 4.11 -18.91 -35.00
CA ALA A 304 5.56 -18.95 -34.88
C ALA A 304 6.07 -20.39 -35.02
N VAL A 305 7.18 -20.57 -35.72
CA VAL A 305 7.91 -21.83 -35.83
C VAL A 305 9.34 -21.60 -35.36
N GLN A 306 9.71 -22.24 -34.26
CA GLN A 306 10.97 -22.01 -33.57
C GLN A 306 11.65 -23.33 -33.20
N GLN A 307 12.95 -23.27 -32.90
CA GLN A 307 13.62 -24.41 -32.31
C GLN A 307 13.02 -24.69 -30.94
N ASN A 308 12.72 -25.95 -30.66
CA ASN A 308 12.17 -26.30 -29.37
C ASN A 308 13.28 -26.24 -28.30
N MET A 309 13.10 -25.32 -27.34
CA MET A 309 13.97 -25.17 -26.16
C MET A 309 13.30 -25.73 -24.89
N LEU A 310 12.07 -26.24 -24.99
CA LEU A 310 11.33 -26.78 -23.87
C LEU A 310 11.71 -28.23 -23.57
N PRO A 311 11.73 -28.65 -22.29
CA PRO A 311 11.91 -30.05 -21.92
C PRO A 311 10.71 -30.89 -22.38
N GLY A 312 10.94 -32.11 -22.90
CA GLY A 312 9.85 -33.00 -23.36
C GLY A 312 9.97 -33.58 -24.79
N GLY A 313 11.11 -33.38 -25.45
CA GLY A 313 11.40 -33.94 -26.78
C GLY A 313 10.88 -33.10 -27.95
N GLY A 314 11.18 -33.48 -29.19
CA GLY A 314 10.86 -32.69 -30.39
C GLY A 314 11.90 -31.64 -30.75
N LYS A 315 12.09 -31.39 -32.05
CA LYS A 315 13.06 -30.43 -32.58
C LYS A 315 12.48 -29.05 -32.82
N THR A 316 11.20 -28.98 -33.18
CA THR A 316 10.52 -27.75 -33.58
C THR A 316 9.30 -27.51 -32.72
N LEU A 317 9.18 -26.28 -32.23
CA LEU A 317 8.01 -25.74 -31.54
C LEU A 317 7.18 -24.91 -32.53
N ILE A 318 5.88 -25.15 -32.53
CA ILE A 318 4.88 -24.41 -33.29
C ILE A 318 3.98 -23.72 -32.27
N THR A 319 3.98 -22.39 -32.28
CA THR A 319 3.12 -21.58 -31.41
C THR A 319 2.06 -20.91 -32.25
N VAL A 320 0.79 -21.19 -31.95
CA VAL A 320 -0.35 -20.51 -32.56
C VAL A 320 -0.91 -19.51 -31.56
N MET A 321 -0.87 -18.23 -31.91
CA MET A 321 -1.40 -17.12 -31.12
C MET A 321 -2.77 -16.72 -31.65
N ARG A 322 -3.78 -16.72 -30.77
CA ARG A 322 -5.16 -16.33 -31.07
C ARG A 322 -5.66 -15.34 -30.03
N GLU A 323 -6.54 -14.42 -30.44
CA GLU A 323 -7.33 -13.65 -29.48
C GLU A 323 -8.30 -14.57 -28.74
N LYS A 324 -8.49 -14.32 -27.44
CA LYS A 324 -9.50 -14.98 -26.62
C LYS A 324 -10.88 -14.52 -27.13
N LYS A 325 -11.66 -15.46 -27.63
CA LYS A 325 -13.05 -15.23 -28.03
C LYS A 325 -13.97 -15.21 -26.81
#